data_AF-A0A839JGY1-F1
#
_entry.id   AF-A0A839JGY1-F1
#
_cell.length_a   1.000
_cell.length_b   1.000
_cell.length_c   1.000
_cell.angle_alpha   90.00
_cell.angle_beta   90.00
_cell.angle_gamma   90.00
#
_symmetry.space_group_name_H-M   'P 1'
#
loop_
_entity.id
_entity.type
_entity.pdbx_description
1 polymer ?
#
loop_
_entity_poly.entity_id
_entity_poly.type
_entity_poly.pdbx_seq_one_letter_code
_entity_poly.pdbx_strand_id
1 'polypeptide(L)'
;MQVKTRKTRVEFLTFCRYLRSLHPAHVRIAIVLDNFSPHLSTKTDTRVGDWAAANNVELAYVPFYGSWLNRIEAQFTALRYFALDGTDHPSHREQASMIRRYIIWRNNHATDPRLRKVIKRAATIKRAKVA
;
A
#
# COMPACT_ATOMS: atom_id res chain seq x y z
N MET A 1 8.86 -4.03 -6.21
CA MET A 1 8.00 -2.96 -6.76
C MET A 1 8.22 -2.82 -8.26
N GLN A 2 7.22 -3.13 -9.08
CA GLN A 2 7.26 -2.92 -10.53
C GLN A 2 6.58 -1.58 -10.84
N VAL A 3 7.26 -0.67 -11.52
CA VAL A 3 6.65 0.55 -12.04
C VAL A 3 6.03 0.19 -13.39
N LYS A 4 4.74 0.49 -13.55
CA LYS A 4 4.00 0.26 -14.79
C LYS A 4 3.61 1.61 -15.40
N THR A 5 3.71 1.72 -16.71
CA THR A 5 3.30 2.92 -17.46
C THR A 5 1.79 3.09 -17.49
N ARG A 6 1.06 1.96 -17.47
CA ARG A 6 -0.41 1.93 -17.41
C ARG A 6 -0.87 1.33 -16.08
N LYS A 7 -2.07 1.73 -15.65
CA LYS A 7 -2.73 1.26 -14.42
C LYS A 7 -4.13 0.76 -14.79
N THR A 8 -4.21 -0.29 -15.59
CA THR A 8 -5.48 -0.90 -16.01
C THR A 8 -5.76 -2.17 -15.20
N ARG A 9 -6.89 -2.83 -15.47
CA ARG A 9 -7.23 -4.14 -14.86
C ARG A 9 -6.16 -5.20 -15.14
N VAL A 10 -5.43 -5.10 -16.25
CA VAL A 10 -4.36 -6.03 -16.60
C VAL A 10 -3.18 -5.90 -15.64
N GLU A 11 -2.69 -4.68 -15.42
CA GLU A 11 -1.60 -4.45 -14.48
C GLU A 11 -2.02 -4.73 -13.04
N PHE A 12 -3.25 -4.40 -12.67
CA PHE A 12 -3.82 -4.72 -11.36
C PHE A 12 -3.83 -6.24 -11.11
N LEU A 13 -4.40 -7.04 -12.03
CA LEU A 13 -4.39 -8.49 -11.89
C LEU A 13 -2.99 -9.09 -11.90
N THR A 14 -2.06 -8.51 -12.66
CA THR A 14 -0.64 -8.93 -12.62
C THR A 14 -0.07 -8.75 -11.21
N PHE A 15 -0.39 -7.63 -10.55
CA PHE A 15 0.01 -7.40 -9.17
C PHE A 15 -0.69 -8.34 -8.19
N CYS A 16 -1.99 -8.58 -8.33
CA CYS A 16 -2.73 -9.50 -7.47
C CYS A 16 -2.21 -10.94 -7.58
N ARG A 17 -1.84 -11.42 -8.77
CA ARG A 17 -1.19 -12.73 -8.96
C ARG A 17 0.15 -12.82 -8.24
N TYR A 18 0.95 -11.75 -8.31
CA TYR A 18 2.18 -11.66 -7.54
C TYR A 18 1.91 -11.70 -6.04
N LEU A 19 0.94 -10.95 -5.51
CA LEU A 19 0.58 -11.02 -4.10
C LEU A 19 0.12 -12.42 -3.70
N ARG A 20 -0.71 -13.06 -4.53
CA ARG A 20 -1.18 -14.43 -4.29
C ARG A 20 -0.02 -15.41 -4.22
N SER A 21 1.01 -15.28 -5.06
CA SER A 21 2.16 -16.20 -5.03
C SER A 21 3.01 -16.09 -3.75
N LEU A 22 2.83 -15.05 -2.92
CA LEU A 22 3.54 -14.89 -1.65
C LEU A 22 2.93 -15.68 -0.49
N HIS A 23 1.77 -16.31 -0.69
CA HIS A 23 1.06 -17.04 0.36
C HIS A 23 0.63 -18.44 -0.13
N PRO A 24 0.57 -19.47 0.73
CA PRO A 24 0.09 -20.80 0.33
C PRO A 24 -1.34 -20.75 -0.22
N ALA A 25 -1.64 -21.53 -1.27
CA ALA A 25 -2.91 -21.48 -2.02
C ALA A 25 -4.18 -21.66 -1.15
N HIS A 26 -4.09 -22.50 -0.12
CA HIS A 26 -5.20 -22.80 0.80
C HIS A 26 -5.46 -21.69 1.83
N VAL A 27 -4.51 -20.77 2.05
CA VAL A 27 -4.70 -19.64 2.96
C VAL A 27 -5.49 -18.55 2.23
N ARG A 28 -6.66 -18.20 2.77
CA ARG A 28 -7.44 -17.07 2.26
C ARG A 28 -6.71 -15.76 2.53
N ILE A 29 -6.60 -14.90 1.51
CA ILE A 29 -6.09 -13.54 1.68
C ILE A 29 -7.20 -12.54 1.38
N ALA A 30 -7.28 -11.48 2.20
CA ALA A 30 -8.17 -10.35 1.94
C ALA A 30 -7.34 -9.15 1.48
N ILE A 31 -7.70 -8.57 0.34
CA ILE A 31 -7.06 -7.38 -0.22
C ILE A 31 -8.03 -6.22 0.00
N VAL A 32 -7.64 -5.29 0.87
CA VAL A 32 -8.38 -4.05 1.11
C VAL A 32 -8.04 -3.04 0.02
N LEU A 33 -9.05 -2.54 -0.69
CA LEU A 33 -8.91 -1.72 -1.89
C LEU A 33 -9.78 -0.47 -1.80
N ASP A 34 -9.33 0.60 -2.45
CA ASP A 34 -10.23 1.70 -2.82
C ASP A 34 -11.12 1.31 -4.02
N ASN A 35 -12.00 2.22 -4.41
CA ASN A 35 -12.95 2.05 -5.50
C ASN A 35 -12.39 2.45 -6.88
N PHE A 36 -11.07 2.49 -7.05
CA PHE A 36 -10.45 2.80 -8.34
C PHE A 36 -10.94 1.81 -9.41
N SER A 37 -11.33 2.31 -10.59
CA SER A 37 -12.07 1.51 -11.58
C SER A 37 -11.41 0.20 -12.02
N PRO A 38 -10.06 0.07 -12.08
CA PRO A 38 -9.39 -1.19 -12.33
C PRO A 38 -9.48 -2.23 -11.21
N HIS A 39 -9.80 -1.82 -9.99
CA HIS A 39 -10.04 -2.75 -8.88
C HIS A 39 -11.41 -3.39 -8.97
N LEU A 40 -12.34 -2.77 -9.68
CA LEU A 40 -13.74 -3.20 -9.71
C LEU A 40 -13.98 -4.26 -10.76
N SER A 41 -14.68 -5.31 -10.33
CA SER A 41 -15.46 -6.18 -11.20
C SER A 41 -16.73 -5.44 -11.62
N THR A 42 -17.00 -5.33 -12.92
CA THR A 42 -18.19 -4.66 -13.44
C THR A 42 -19.11 -5.65 -14.16
N LYS A 43 -20.31 -5.21 -14.54
CA LYS A 43 -21.24 -6.04 -15.33
C LYS A 43 -20.66 -6.49 -16.67
N THR A 44 -19.78 -5.69 -17.27
CA THR A 44 -19.20 -5.92 -18.60
C THR A 44 -17.78 -6.48 -18.54
N ASP A 45 -17.13 -6.42 -17.38
CA ASP A 45 -15.77 -6.91 -17.20
C ASP A 45 -15.62 -7.52 -15.80
N THR A 46 -15.84 -8.83 -15.72
CA THR A 46 -15.88 -9.60 -14.46
C THR A 46 -14.53 -10.14 -14.03
N ARG A 47 -13.48 -9.96 -14.85
CA ARG A 47 -12.20 -10.67 -14.72
C ARG A 47 -11.53 -10.55 -13.34
N VAL A 48 -11.76 -9.44 -12.65
CA VAL A 48 -11.20 -9.18 -11.33
C VAL A 48 -11.92 -10.02 -10.27
N GLY A 49 -13.25 -10.06 -10.31
CA GLY A 49 -14.06 -10.89 -9.43
C GLY A 49 -13.84 -12.38 -9.70
N ASP A 50 -13.82 -12.78 -10.97
CA ASP A 50 -13.60 -14.17 -11.39
C ASP A 50 -12.25 -14.69 -10.90
N TRP A 51 -11.20 -13.88 -11.07
CA TRP A 51 -9.87 -14.21 -10.57
C TRP A 51 -9.86 -14.34 -9.04
N ALA A 52 -10.49 -13.42 -8.31
CA ALA A 52 -10.50 -13.47 -6.85
C ALA A 52 -11.20 -14.73 -6.31
N ALA A 53 -12.37 -15.06 -6.87
CA ALA A 53 -13.12 -16.27 -6.54
C ALA A 53 -12.31 -17.55 -6.80
N ALA A 54 -11.62 -17.62 -7.94
CA ALA A 54 -10.81 -18.78 -8.31
C ALA A 54 -9.53 -18.94 -7.46
N ASN A 55 -9.07 -17.91 -6.75
CA ASN A 55 -7.77 -17.90 -6.09
C ASN A 55 -7.84 -17.86 -4.55
N ASN A 56 -9.03 -18.08 -3.97
CA ASN A 56 -9.27 -17.96 -2.53
C ASN A 56 -8.87 -16.56 -2.01
N VAL A 57 -9.29 -15.53 -2.75
CA VAL A 57 -9.01 -14.13 -2.45
C VAL A 57 -10.32 -13.39 -2.20
N GLU A 58 -10.36 -12.62 -1.14
CA GLU A 58 -11.42 -11.65 -0.89
C GLU A 58 -10.96 -10.25 -1.31
N LEU A 59 -11.81 -9.54 -2.04
CA LEU A 59 -11.61 -8.13 -2.36
C LEU A 59 -12.55 -7.30 -1.47
N ALA A 60 -11.97 -6.57 -0.53
CA ALA A 60 -12.70 -5.74 0.44
C ALA A 60 -12.59 -4.27 0.05
N TYR A 61 -13.66 -3.68 -0.48
CA TYR A 61 -13.66 -2.30 -0.93
C TYR A 61 -14.02 -1.34 0.20
N VAL A 62 -13.25 -0.26 0.35
CA VAL A 62 -13.64 0.85 1.23
C VAL A 62 -14.75 1.70 0.59
N PRO A 63 -15.62 2.34 1.38
CA PRO A 63 -16.64 3.25 0.87
C PRO A 63 -16.05 4.41 0.07
N PHE A 64 -16.88 5.02 -0.78
CA PHE A 64 -16.54 6.29 -1.42
C PHE A 64 -16.17 7.33 -0.37
N TYR A 65 -15.08 8.07 -0.62
CA TYR A 65 -14.53 9.07 0.30
C TYR A 65 -14.09 8.52 1.67
N GLY A 66 -13.98 7.19 1.81
CA GLY A 66 -13.56 6.48 3.02
C GLY A 66 -12.06 6.18 3.07
N SER A 67 -11.24 7.05 2.49
CA SER A 67 -9.79 6.85 2.32
C SER A 67 -9.11 6.51 3.67
N TRP A 68 -9.50 7.22 4.74
CA TRP A 68 -9.02 7.04 6.11
C TRP A 68 -9.25 5.64 6.71
N LEU A 69 -10.17 4.83 6.16
CA LEU A 69 -10.34 3.42 6.56
C LEU A 69 -9.24 2.51 5.98
N ASN A 70 -8.61 2.94 4.88
CA ASN A 70 -7.55 2.18 4.25
C ASN A 70 -6.24 2.36 5.04
N ARG A 71 -5.86 1.31 5.78
CA ARG A 71 -4.67 1.31 6.65
C ARG A 71 -3.36 1.65 5.93
N ILE A 72 -3.29 1.47 4.61
CA ILE A 72 -2.09 1.83 3.85
C ILE A 72 -1.86 3.35 3.82
N GLU A 73 -2.90 4.16 3.94
CA GLU A 73 -2.77 5.62 3.86
C GLU A 73 -1.89 6.20 4.97
N ALA A 74 -1.98 5.63 6.17
CA ALA A 74 -1.10 6.00 7.29
C ALA A 74 0.39 5.77 6.99
N GLN A 75 0.72 4.90 6.03
CA GLN A 75 2.10 4.64 5.61
C GLN A 75 2.61 5.65 4.58
N PHE A 76 1.71 6.29 3.83
CA PHE A 76 2.08 7.19 2.74
C PHE A 76 2.69 8.50 3.24
N THR A 77 2.30 9.01 4.41
CA THR A 77 2.87 10.26 4.95
C THR A 77 4.38 10.15 5.15
N ALA A 78 4.84 9.11 5.85
CA ALA A 78 6.26 8.91 6.09
C ALA A 78 7.02 8.58 4.79
N LEU A 79 6.44 7.75 3.91
CA LEU A 79 7.03 7.45 2.61
C LEU A 79 7.24 8.72 1.78
N ARG A 80 6.22 9.58 1.72
CA ARG A 80 6.28 10.84 0.99
C ARG A 80 7.39 11.74 1.54
N TYR A 81 7.42 11.93 2.85
CA TYR A 81 8.44 12.76 3.49
C TYR A 81 9.88 12.28 3.20
N PHE A 82 10.14 10.98 3.29
CA PHE A 82 11.50 10.45 3.17
C PHE A 82 11.95 10.13 1.74
N ALA A 83 11.02 9.92 0.80
CA ALA A 83 11.36 9.45 -0.54
C ALA A 83 10.89 10.39 -1.67
N LEU A 84 10.03 11.36 -1.39
CA LEU A 84 9.38 12.20 -2.42
C LEU A 84 9.51 13.71 -2.15
N ASP A 85 9.31 14.16 -0.91
CA ASP A 85 9.32 15.60 -0.60
C ASP A 85 10.75 16.16 -0.67
N GLY A 86 10.91 17.33 -1.30
CA GLY A 86 12.21 18.01 -1.40
C GLY A 86 13.23 17.32 -2.32
N THR A 87 12.82 16.31 -3.09
CA THR A 87 13.69 15.59 -4.03
C THR A 87 13.28 15.83 -5.47
N ASP A 88 14.23 16.18 -6.34
CA ASP A 88 14.05 16.22 -7.78
C ASP A 88 14.69 14.98 -8.41
N HIS A 89 13.90 13.91 -8.57
CA HIS A 89 14.41 12.66 -9.14
C HIS A 89 14.48 12.81 -10.67
N PRO A 90 15.66 12.64 -11.30
CA PRO A 90 15.83 12.81 -12.74
C PRO A 90 15.11 11.73 -13.56
N SER A 91 14.59 10.68 -12.92
CA SER A 91 13.79 9.66 -13.59
C SER A 91 12.85 8.90 -12.64
N HIS A 92 11.78 8.32 -13.20
CA HIS A 92 10.92 7.37 -12.48
C HIS A 92 11.68 6.16 -11.93
N ARG A 93 12.80 5.78 -12.55
CA ARG A 93 13.64 4.66 -12.06
C ARG A 93 14.31 5.04 -10.74
N GLU A 94 14.83 6.25 -10.64
CA GLU A 94 15.47 6.74 -9.42
C GLU A 94 14.47 6.97 -8.29
N GLN A 95 13.33 7.59 -8.60
CA GLN A 95 12.23 7.72 -7.64
C GLN A 95 11.80 6.35 -7.10
N ALA A 96 11.64 5.36 -7.99
CA ALA A 96 11.30 3.99 -7.59
C ALA A 96 12.40 3.32 -6.75
N SER A 97 13.67 3.61 -7.02
CA SER A 97 14.80 3.14 -6.21
C SER A 97 14.73 3.71 -4.79
N MET A 98 14.45 5.01 -4.66
CA MET A 98 14.34 5.68 -3.36
C MET A 98 13.16 5.16 -2.54
N ILE A 99 11.99 4.98 -3.17
CA ILE A 99 10.84 4.33 -2.52
C ILE A 99 11.21 2.92 -2.03
N ARG A 100 11.92 2.11 -2.83
CA ARG A 100 12.35 0.76 -2.41
C ARG A 100 13.31 0.81 -1.24
N ARG A 101 14.31 1.69 -1.26
CA ARG A 101 15.27 1.87 -0.16
C ARG A 101 14.55 2.23 1.14
N TYR A 102 13.61 3.17 1.07
CA TYR A 102 12.77 3.52 2.21
C TYR A 102 11.97 2.32 2.73
N ILE A 103 11.28 1.57 1.86
CA ILE A 103 10.47 0.41 2.28
C ILE A 103 11.35 -0.66 2.94
N ILE A 104 12.52 -0.97 2.36
CA ILE A 104 13.48 -1.94 2.92
C ILE A 104 13.93 -1.47 4.31
N TRP A 105 14.37 -0.22 4.43
CA TRP A 105 14.79 0.34 5.71
C TRP A 105 13.65 0.27 6.74
N ARG A 106 12.45 0.76 6.39
CA ARG A 106 11.28 0.79 7.27
C ARG A 106 10.87 -0.61 7.74
N ASN A 107 10.94 -1.61 6.87
CA ASN A 107 10.60 -2.98 7.23
C ASN A 107 11.66 -3.63 8.12
N ASN A 108 12.95 -3.35 7.90
CA ASN A 108 14.04 -3.82 8.76
C ASN A 108 14.10 -3.10 10.12
N HIS A 109 13.46 -1.93 10.25
CA HIS A 109 13.46 -1.11 11.46
C HIS A 109 12.07 -0.97 12.09
N ALA A 110 11.12 -1.86 11.77
CA ALA A 110 9.74 -1.81 12.28
C ALA A 110 9.64 -1.85 13.81
N THR A 111 10.66 -2.39 14.48
CA THR A 111 10.75 -2.51 15.94
C THR A 111 11.85 -1.66 16.57
N ASP A 112 12.43 -0.72 15.83
CA ASP A 112 13.58 0.07 16.28
C ASP A 112 13.29 0.77 17.64
N PRO A 113 14.05 0.43 18.70
CA PRO A 113 13.77 0.92 20.04
C PRO A 113 14.03 2.43 20.18
N ARG A 114 14.99 2.98 19.42
CA ARG A 114 15.29 4.43 19.43
C ARG A 114 14.14 5.18 18.76
N LEU A 115 13.68 4.73 17.60
CA LEU A 115 12.56 5.34 16.89
C LEU A 115 11.28 5.28 17.74
N ARG A 116 11.00 4.14 18.37
CA ARG A 116 9.86 4.00 19.31
C ARG A 116 9.95 4.97 20.49
N LYS A 117 11.14 5.20 21.05
CA LYS A 117 11.35 6.17 22.13
C LYS A 117 11.07 7.60 21.66
N VAL A 118 11.54 7.98 20.46
CA VAL A 118 11.27 9.30 19.86
C VAL A 118 9.78 9.50 19.62
N ILE A 119 9.09 8.53 19.01
CA ILE A 119 7.65 8.60 18.74
C ILE A 119 6.86 8.71 20.05
N LYS A 120 7.18 7.90 21.07
CA LYS A 120 6.56 7.99 22.39
C LYS A 120 6.73 9.39 23.01
N ARG A 121 7.95 9.94 22.99
CA ARG A 121 8.22 11.29 23.51
C ARG A 121 7.42 12.36 22.77
N ALA A 122 7.36 12.31 21.44
CA ALA A 122 6.58 13.25 20.63
C ALA A 122 5.07 13.16 20.96
N ALA A 123 4.54 11.95 21.14
CA ALA A 123 3.14 11.74 21.52
C ALA A 123 2.83 12.27 22.93
N THR A 124 3.75 12.16 23.88
CA THR A 124 3.60 12.76 25.23
C THR A 124 3.56 14.28 25.15
N ILE A 125 4.48 14.91 24.41
CA ILE A 125 4.51 16.37 24.23
C ILE A 125 3.21 16.87 23.58
N LYS A 126 2.72 16.16 22.55
CA LYS A 126 1.47 16.54 21.89
C LYS A 126 0.29 16.52 22.87
N ARG A 127 0.15 15.46 23.69
CA ARG A 127 -0.91 15.36 24.71
C ARG A 127 -0.84 16.48 25.75
N ALA A 128 0.35 16.83 26.21
CA ALA A 128 0.55 17.90 27.18
C ALA A 128 0.22 19.31 26.64
N LYS A 129 0.17 19.49 25.31
CA LYS A 129 -0.23 20.76 24.68
C LYS A 129 -1.74 20.87 24.41
N VAL A 130 -2.48 19.77 24.53
CA VAL A 130 -3.94 19.73 24.28
C VAL A 130 -4.72 19.62 25.60
N ALA A 131 -4.03 19.47 26.73
CA ALA A 131 -4.57 19.56 28.08
C ALA A 131 -4.29 20.96 28.63
#